data_AF-A0A1F6W8S4-F1
#
_entry.id   AF-A0A1F6W8S4-F1
#
_cell.length_a   1.000
_cell.length_b   1.000
_cell.length_c   1.000
_cell.angle_alpha   90.00
_cell.angle_beta   90.00
_cell.angle_gamma   90.00
#
_symmetry.space_group_name_H-M   'P 1'
#
loop_
_entity.id
_entity.type
_entity.pdbx_description
1 polymer ?
#
loop_
_entity_poly.entity_id
_entity_poly.type
_entity_poly.pdbx_seq_one_letter_code
_entity_poly.pdbx_strand_id
1 'polypeptide(L)' 'MVTVTIPKKIQKGDRLVAIPKRDYEIFKKWQEEIADAVLKVERGRAEYKTGRTVIASSPRRFR' A
#
# COMPACT_ATOMS: atom_id res chain seq x y z
N MET A 1 -14.74 28.43 0.09
CA MET A 1 -15.15 27.97 1.45
C MET A 1 -14.48 26.63 1.70
N VAL A 2 -13.80 26.46 2.83
CA VAL A 2 -13.16 25.18 3.22
C VAL A 2 -14.21 24.32 3.90
N THR A 3 -14.49 23.13 3.38
CA THR A 3 -15.47 22.19 3.96
C THR A 3 -14.75 21.19 4.85
N VAL A 4 -15.01 21.25 6.15
CA VAL A 4 -14.51 20.27 7.13
C VAL A 4 -15.64 19.31 7.45
N THR A 5 -15.45 18.02 7.18
CA THR A 5 -16.44 16.99 7.51
C THR A 5 -16.18 16.46 8.91
N ILE A 6 -17.09 16.73 9.83
CA ILE A 6 -17.00 16.29 11.23
C ILE A 6 -17.99 15.13 11.44
N PRO A 7 -17.55 13.94 11.89
CA PRO A 7 -18.45 12.84 12.21
C PRO A 7 -19.49 13.22 13.28
N LYS A 8 -20.74 12.74 13.12
CA LYS A 8 -21.85 13.07 14.03
C LYS A 8 -21.72 12.49 15.46
N LYS A 9 -20.85 11.51 15.67
CA LYS A 9 -20.66 10.80 16.94
C LYS A 9 -19.30 11.15 17.57
N ILE A 10 -19.16 12.40 18.02
CA ILE A 10 -17.95 12.87 18.71
C ILE A 10 -18.35 13.25 20.12
N GLN A 11 -17.62 12.73 21.12
CA GLN A 11 -17.84 13.05 22.52
C GLN A 11 -17.07 14.32 22.90
N LYS A 12 -17.56 15.02 23.92
CA LYS A 12 -16.84 16.17 24.50
C LYS A 12 -15.52 15.67 25.08
N GLY A 13 -14.40 16.14 24.52
CA GLY A 13 -13.04 15.75 24.94
C GLY A 13 -12.24 15.03 23.86
N ASP A 14 -12.90 14.60 22.78
CA ASP A 14 -12.22 13.95 21.65
C ASP A 14 -11.33 14.94 20.89
N ARG A 15 -10.09 14.54 20.61
CA ARG A 15 -9.17 15.30 19.77
C ARG A 15 -9.36 14.89 18.32
N LEU A 16 -9.65 15.86 17.48
CA LEU A 16 -9.79 15.67 16.04
C LEU A 16 -8.54 16.17 15.33
N VAL A 17 -8.10 15.40 14.35
CA VAL A 17 -7.05 15.79 13.41
C VAL A 17 -7.70 15.99 12.05
N ALA A 18 -7.66 17.23 11.55
CA ALA A 18 -8.13 17.53 10.20
C ALA A 18 -6.97 17.32 9.23
N ILE A 19 -7.19 16.47 8.23
CA ILE A 19 -6.20 16.20 7.17
C ILE A 19 -6.80 16.69 5.85
N PRO A 20 -6.03 17.41 5.01
CA PRO A 20 -6.48 17.75 3.67
C PRO A 20 -6.88 16.50 2.90
N LYS A 21 -8.05 16.54 2.25
CA LYS A 21 -8.60 15.39 1.53
C LYS A 21 -7.60 14.79 0.53
N ARG A 22 -6.87 15.67 -0.20
CA ARG A 22 -5.84 15.28 -1.16
C ARG A 22 -4.74 14.43 -0.51
N ASP A 23 -4.24 14.84 0.64
CA ASP A 23 -3.14 14.14 1.32
C ASP A 23 -3.62 12.79 1.87
N TYR A 24 -4.85 12.75 2.39
CA TYR A 24 -5.48 11.51 2.82
C TYR A 24 -5.66 10.51 1.66
N GLU A 25 -6.09 10.98 0.48
CA GLU A 25 -6.23 10.14 -0.71
C GLU A 25 -4.89 9.62 -1.23
N ILE A 26 -3.85 10.47 -1.24
CA ILE A 26 -2.49 10.06 -1.60
C ILE A 26 -1.98 8.98 -0.63
N PHE A 27 -2.17 9.20 0.67
CA PHE A 27 -1.77 8.23 1.69
C PHE A 27 -2.50 6.89 1.51
N LYS A 28 -3.81 6.93 1.28
CA LYS A 28 -4.59 5.72 1.06
C LYS A 28 -4.09 4.92 -0.15
N LYS A 29 -3.80 5.59 -1.26
CA LYS A 29 -3.25 4.95 -2.46
C LYS A 29 -1.88 4.32 -2.18
N TRP A 30 -1.01 5.06 -1.48
CA TRP A 30 0.29 4.54 -1.07
C TRP A 30 0.19 3.30 -0.17
N GLN A 31 -0.77 3.24 0.74
CA GLN A 31 -1.00 2.05 1.57
C GLN A 31 -1.40 0.83 0.71
N GLU A 32 -2.25 1.02 -0.29
CA GLU A 32 -2.65 -0.05 -1.21
C GLU A 32 -1.45 -0.57 -2.02
N GLU A 33 -0.61 0.35 -2.54
CA GLU A 33 0.61 0.00 -3.28
C GLU A 33 1.62 -0.77 -2.41
N ILE A 34 1.81 -0.36 -1.15
CA ILE A 34 2.70 -1.07 -0.23
C ILE A 34 2.14 -2.44 0.14
N ALA A 35 0.84 -2.54 0.41
CA ALA A 35 0.23 -3.83 0.74
C ALA A 35 0.44 -4.84 -0.40
N ASP A 36 0.24 -4.41 -1.65
CA ASP A 36 0.52 -5.23 -2.84
C ASP A 36 2.01 -5.61 -2.95
N ALA A 37 2.92 -4.66 -2.72
CA ALA A 37 4.36 -4.92 -2.75
C ALA A 37 4.78 -5.96 -1.68
N VAL A 38 4.30 -5.82 -0.45
CA VAL A 38 4.57 -6.76 0.65
C VAL A 38 4.03 -8.15 0.31
N LEU A 39 2.80 -8.24 -0.18
CA LEU A 39 2.20 -9.52 -0.60
C LEU A 39 3.01 -10.22 -1.69
N LYS A 40 3.51 -9.48 -2.69
CA LYS A 40 4.38 -10.03 -3.74
C LYS A 40 5.69 -10.57 -3.17
N VAL A 41 6.30 -9.86 -2.22
CA VAL A 41 7.54 -10.30 -1.55
C VAL A 41 7.30 -11.56 -0.72
N GLU A 42 6.23 -11.59 0.08
CA GLU A 42 5.88 -12.75 0.89
C GLU A 42 5.61 -13.98 0.02
N ARG A 43 4.85 -13.81 -1.07
CA ARG A 43 4.60 -14.85 -2.04
C ARG A 43 5.89 -15.36 -2.68
N GLY A 44 6.75 -14.47 -3.17
CA GLY A 44 8.04 -14.86 -3.74
C GLY A 44 8.92 -15.61 -2.75
N ARG A 45 8.92 -15.21 -1.48
CA ARG A 45 9.66 -15.90 -0.40
C ARG A 45 9.09 -17.29 -0.12
N ALA A 46 7.77 -17.47 -0.16
CA ALA A 46 7.13 -18.77 0.01
C ALA A 46 7.44 -19.71 -1.19
N GLU A 47 7.38 -19.18 -2.41
CA GLU A 47 7.73 -19.92 -3.64
C GLU A 47 9.21 -20.32 -3.67
N TYR A 48 10.11 -19.45 -3.17
CA TYR A 48 11.52 -19.78 -2.98
C TYR A 48 11.74 -20.91 -1.97
N LYS A 49 11.12 -20.82 -0.79
CA LYS A 49 11.23 -21.87 0.26
C LYS A 49 10.72 -23.23 -0.20
N THR A 50 9.68 -23.25 -1.04
CA THR A 50 9.05 -24.49 -1.54
C THR A 50 9.70 -25.02 -2.82
N GLY A 51 10.74 -24.36 -3.34
CA GLY A 51 11.46 -24.79 -4.54
C GLY A 51 10.68 -24.63 -5.85
N ARG A 52 9.57 -23.88 -5.85
CA ARG A 52 8.74 -23.60 -7.04
C ARG A 52 9.18 -22.33 -7.78
N THR A 53 10.45 -21.97 -7.69
CA THR A 53 10.98 -20.74 -8.28
C THR A 53 11.16 -20.90 -9.78
N VAL A 54 10.52 -20.05 -10.57
CA VAL A 54 10.72 -20.01 -12.03
C VAL A 54 12.06 -19.31 -12.31
N ILE A 55 13.07 -20.07 -12.73
CA ILE A 55 14.35 -19.50 -13.16
C ILE A 55 14.18 -18.98 -14.58
N ALA A 56 13.99 -17.66 -14.72
CA ALA A 56 14.01 -17.00 -16.01
C ALA A 56 15.47 -16.80 -16.45
N SER A 57 15.97 -17.67 -17.33
CA SER A 57 17.27 -17.51 -17.98
C SER A 57 17.14 -16.66 -19.24
N SER A 58 17.77 -15.49 -19.27
CA SER A 58 17.93 -14.69 -20.50
C SER A 58 19.08 -15.26 -21.35
N PRO A 59 18.87 -15.63 -22.62
CA PRO A 59 19.96 -16.01 -23.51
C PRO A 59 20.84 -14.78 -23.80
N ARG A 60 22.12 -14.85 -23.44
CA ARG A 60 23.14 -13.88 -23.88
C ARG A 60 23.47 -14.09 -25.36
N ARG A 61 22.54 -13.83 -26.28
CA ARG A 61 22.83 -13.78 -27.72
C ARG A 61 22.10 -12.63 -28.40
N PHE A 62 22.70 -11.46 -28.25
CA PHE A 62 22.77 -10.47 -29.32
C PHE A 62 24.26 -10.30 -29.63
N ARG A 63 24.75 -11.03 -30.63
CA ARG A 63 26.04 -10.77 -31.26
C ARG A 63 25.88 -11.03 -32.75
#